data_AF-A0A4Y2QYD2-F1
#
_entry.id   AF-A0A4Y2QYD2-F1
#
_cell.length_a   1.000
_cell.length_b   1.000
_cell.length_c   1.000
_cell.angle_alpha   90.00
_cell.angle_beta   90.00
_cell.angle_gamma   90.00
#
_symmetry.space_group_name_H-M   'P 1'
#
loop_
_entity.id
_entity.type
_entity.pdbx_description
1 polymer ?
#
loop_
_entity_poly.entity_id
_entity_poly.type
_entity_poly.pdbx_seq_one_letter_code
_entity_poly.pdbx_strand_id
1 'polypeptide(L)'
;MTKKLFCRVDGTIEREGPGTCGEYVCPAGFTGESCATQIQDKSAPKPVECPQDIWVVTPNTSAPVTWKEPSFVDSMHTLYVMEHRGYTPGQTLSRGIHQLSYIAKDAEGNTARCDFRIHILKEFCPLPAPPVNGQRHCSDWGPNGRFKVCSITCNSNLEFSQPVAKFYTCGAEGTWHPPSGHGSNLVFPACSARKSAQKIFKIDMNFPSSVVCSESGKKILQSRIENNLLQVNREWRICSDNTPGICSGLKVKVNCKQAPAKRQLENNELYVVEIEFPANK
;
A
#
# COMPACT_ATOMS: atom_id res chain seq x y z
N MET A 1 73.96 -4.20 -12.04
CA MET A 1 73.82 -5.31 -13.02
C MET A 1 73.07 -4.80 -14.23
N THR A 2 73.81 -4.50 -15.29
CA THR A 2 73.34 -3.89 -16.55
C THR A 2 72.69 -4.97 -17.42
N LYS A 3 71.37 -4.92 -17.62
CA LYS A 3 70.69 -5.76 -18.63
C LYS A 3 70.59 -4.98 -19.94
N LYS A 4 71.44 -5.37 -20.90
CA LYS A 4 71.39 -4.96 -22.31
C LYS A 4 70.11 -5.49 -22.96
N LEU A 5 69.32 -4.63 -23.59
CA LEU A 5 68.35 -5.04 -24.61
C LEU A 5 69.01 -4.81 -25.98
N PHE A 6 69.22 -5.90 -26.73
CA PHE A 6 69.73 -5.85 -28.11
C PHE A 6 68.57 -5.53 -29.06
N CYS A 7 68.57 -4.33 -29.65
CA CYS A 7 67.87 -4.07 -30.90
C CYS A 7 68.91 -4.09 -32.02
N ARG A 8 68.95 -5.18 -32.80
CA ARG A 8 69.77 -5.28 -34.00
C ARG A 8 69.02 -4.60 -35.14
N VAL A 9 69.41 -3.39 -35.48
CA VAL A 9 68.90 -2.64 -36.63
C VAL A 9 69.91 -2.82 -37.75
N ASP A 10 69.51 -3.46 -38.85
CA ASP A 10 70.36 -3.63 -40.04
C ASP A 10 69.96 -2.54 -41.05
N GLY A 11 70.79 -1.50 -41.12
CA GLY A 11 70.56 -0.30 -41.93
C GLY A 11 71.48 0.84 -41.49
N THR A 12 71.99 1.62 -42.44
CA THR A 12 72.89 2.76 -42.22
C THR A 12 72.20 3.84 -41.36
N ILE A 13 72.76 4.11 -40.18
CA ILE A 13 72.22 5.06 -39.19
C ILE A 13 72.50 6.50 -39.64
N GLU A 14 71.46 7.32 -39.82
CA GLU A 14 71.60 8.74 -40.21
C GLU A 14 71.40 9.75 -39.07
N ARG A 15 71.09 9.35 -37.83
CA ARG A 15 71.12 10.24 -36.65
C ARG A 15 71.00 9.49 -35.32
N GLU A 16 71.94 9.75 -34.40
CA GLU A 16 71.79 9.45 -32.97
C GLU A 16 71.24 10.69 -32.26
N GLY A 17 70.22 10.50 -31.43
CA GLY A 17 69.72 11.50 -30.49
C GLY A 17 69.41 10.84 -29.15
N PRO A 18 69.51 11.56 -28.02
CA PRO A 18 69.22 10.98 -26.71
C PRO A 18 67.75 10.56 -26.66
N GLY A 19 67.49 9.28 -26.45
CA GLY A 19 66.15 8.79 -26.15
C GLY A 19 65.70 9.39 -24.83
N THR A 20 64.78 10.36 -24.87
CA THR A 20 64.11 10.86 -23.68
C THR A 20 63.28 9.72 -23.09
N CYS A 21 63.80 9.06 -22.06
CA CYS A 21 62.97 8.31 -21.14
C CYS A 21 62.04 9.34 -20.51
N GLY A 22 60.79 9.39 -20.97
CA GLY A 22 59.79 10.29 -20.39
C GLY A 22 59.60 9.91 -18.93
N GLU A 23 59.87 10.85 -18.03
CA GLU A 23 59.50 10.74 -16.63
C GLU A 23 58.00 10.48 -16.58
N TYR A 24 57.58 9.32 -16.07
CA TYR A 24 56.18 8.96 -15.99
C TYR A 24 55.52 9.84 -14.92
N VAL A 25 54.96 10.96 -15.35
CA VAL A 25 54.23 11.88 -14.47
C VAL A 25 52.90 11.21 -14.14
N CYS A 26 52.71 10.88 -12.86
CA CYS A 26 51.47 10.30 -12.39
C CYS A 26 50.27 11.22 -12.66
N PRO A 27 49.08 10.65 -12.95
CA PRO A 27 47.84 11.41 -12.96
C PRO A 27 47.63 12.16 -11.64
N ALA A 28 46.96 13.31 -11.69
CA ALA A 28 46.74 14.16 -10.53
C ALA A 28 46.13 13.36 -9.35
N GLY A 29 46.87 13.26 -8.24
CA GLY A 29 46.47 12.54 -7.03
C GLY A 29 47.15 11.19 -6.79
N PHE A 30 48.10 10.77 -7.62
CA PHE A 30 48.91 9.55 -7.41
C PHE A 30 50.42 9.86 -7.40
N THR A 31 51.20 9.05 -6.67
CA THR A 31 52.64 9.16 -6.47
C THR A 31 53.29 7.77 -6.41
N GLY A 32 54.63 7.71 -6.52
CA GLY A 32 55.44 6.49 -6.50
C GLY A 32 55.92 6.01 -7.88
N GLU A 33 56.91 5.11 -7.91
CA GLU A 33 57.56 4.60 -9.14
C GLU A 33 56.59 3.94 -10.13
N SER A 34 55.42 3.49 -9.67
CA SER A 34 54.35 2.89 -10.47
C SER A 34 53.01 3.64 -10.40
N CYS A 35 52.98 4.84 -9.81
CA CYS A 35 51.76 5.61 -9.53
C CYS A 35 50.67 4.83 -8.75
N ALA A 36 51.08 3.87 -7.92
CA ALA A 36 50.17 3.04 -7.13
C ALA A 36 49.79 3.66 -5.77
N THR A 37 50.49 4.71 -5.33
CA THR A 37 50.24 5.35 -4.03
C THR A 37 49.39 6.60 -4.23
N GLN A 38 48.27 6.74 -3.54
CA GLN A 38 47.39 7.91 -3.70
C GLN A 38 47.85 9.05 -2.76
N ILE A 39 47.92 10.29 -3.26
CA ILE A 39 48.34 11.49 -2.52
C ILE A 39 47.24 11.97 -1.55
N GLN A 40 45.97 11.70 -1.89
CA GLN A 40 44.81 11.99 -1.04
C GLN A 40 43.86 10.80 -1.06
N ASP A 41 43.46 10.37 0.12
CA ASP A 41 42.44 9.34 0.25
C ASP A 41 41.06 9.90 -0.11
N LYS A 42 40.41 9.19 -1.03
CA LYS A 42 39.05 9.47 -1.49
C LYS A 42 38.08 8.36 -1.05
N SER A 43 38.57 7.39 -0.28
CA SER A 43 37.77 6.30 0.23
C SER A 43 37.02 6.78 1.46
N ALA A 44 35.68 6.78 1.37
CA ALA A 44 34.87 7.14 2.51
C ALA A 44 34.90 6.01 3.57
N PRO A 45 34.80 6.35 4.87
CA PRO A 45 34.69 5.36 5.92
C PRO A 45 33.49 4.43 5.69
N LYS A 46 33.56 3.20 6.17
CA LYS A 46 32.47 2.23 6.05
C LYS A 46 31.88 1.92 7.42
N PRO A 47 30.54 2.01 7.60
CA PRO A 47 29.90 1.54 8.82
C PRO A 47 30.05 0.00 8.91
N VAL A 48 30.58 -0.49 10.02
CA VAL A 48 30.75 -1.94 10.29
C VAL A 48 29.50 -2.47 10.97
N GLU A 49 29.03 -1.77 12.00
CA GLU A 49 27.87 -2.16 12.79
C GLU A 49 27.01 -0.93 13.04
N CYS A 50 25.84 -0.88 12.40
CA CYS A 50 24.86 0.16 12.57
C CYS A 50 23.63 -0.43 13.29
N PRO A 51 23.25 0.08 14.46
CA PRO A 51 22.06 -0.39 15.18
C PRO A 51 20.80 -0.26 14.32
N GLN A 52 19.87 -1.20 14.48
CA GLN A 52 18.51 -1.06 13.95
C GLN A 52 17.65 -0.17 14.85
N ASP A 53 16.46 0.18 14.38
CA ASP A 53 15.48 0.94 15.16
C ASP A 53 15.16 0.23 16.49
N ILE A 54 15.19 0.99 17.57
CA ILE A 54 15.01 0.52 18.94
C ILE A 54 13.63 0.93 19.44
N TRP A 55 12.93 -0.02 20.07
CA TRP A 55 11.60 0.19 20.61
C TRP A 55 11.59 -0.02 22.11
N VAL A 56 11.20 1.01 22.85
CA VAL A 56 11.13 1.01 24.30
C VAL A 56 9.69 1.29 24.73
N VAL A 57 9.09 0.34 25.43
CA VAL A 57 7.73 0.47 25.97
C VAL A 57 7.83 0.83 27.45
N THR A 58 7.24 1.96 27.84
CA THR A 58 7.27 2.44 29.22
C THR A 58 5.93 3.07 29.61
N PRO A 59 5.37 2.73 30.79
CA PRO A 59 4.18 3.40 31.29
C PRO A 59 4.46 4.87 31.62
N ASN A 60 5.70 5.21 31.95
CA ASN A 60 6.15 6.55 32.31
C ASN A 60 6.28 7.46 31.08
N THR A 61 6.37 8.77 31.31
CA THR A 61 6.57 9.77 30.24
C THR A 61 7.97 9.75 29.65
N SER A 62 8.92 9.08 30.30
CA SER A 62 10.31 8.92 29.86
C SER A 62 10.89 7.59 30.31
N ALA A 63 11.96 7.14 29.66
CA ALA A 63 12.73 5.98 30.05
C ALA A 63 14.22 6.18 29.73
N PRO A 64 15.13 5.61 30.53
CA PRO A 64 16.54 5.49 30.15
C PRO A 64 16.65 4.52 28.98
N VAL A 65 17.38 4.91 27.94
CA VAL A 65 17.62 4.07 26.76
C VAL A 65 19.11 3.92 26.54
N THR A 66 19.56 2.68 26.44
CA THR A 66 20.96 2.35 26.12
C THR A 66 21.00 1.63 24.79
N TRP A 67 21.92 2.04 23.92
CA TRP A 67 22.21 1.40 22.64
C TRP A 67 23.72 1.23 22.48
N LYS A 68 24.12 0.33 21.59
CA LYS A 68 25.53 0.18 21.22
C LYS A 68 25.87 1.27 20.20
N GLU A 69 26.92 2.03 20.45
CA GLU A 69 27.36 3.06 19.50
C GLU A 69 27.87 2.40 18.20
N PRO A 70 27.55 2.97 17.03
CA PRO A 70 27.97 2.41 15.75
C PRO A 70 29.48 2.53 15.57
N SER A 71 30.06 1.51 14.94
CA SER A 71 31.49 1.46 14.62
C SER A 71 31.72 1.65 13.13
N PHE A 72 32.81 2.33 12.80
CA PHE A 72 33.22 2.63 11.43
C PHE A 72 34.64 2.13 11.22
N VAL A 73 34.96 1.72 9.99
CA VAL A 73 36.30 1.29 9.59
C VAL A 73 36.74 2.05 8.35
N ASP A 74 38.00 2.43 8.36
CA ASP A 74 38.74 2.94 7.22
C ASP A 74 40.13 2.31 7.23
N SER A 75 40.57 1.83 6.08
CA SER A 75 41.85 1.14 5.90
C SER A 75 43.06 2.05 6.03
N MET A 76 42.87 3.35 5.83
CA MET A 76 43.98 4.30 5.68
C MET A 76 44.06 5.33 6.82
N HIS A 77 42.94 5.62 7.50
CA HIS A 77 42.85 6.76 8.43
C HIS A 77 42.20 6.43 9.77
N THR A 78 42.52 7.27 10.77
CA THR A 78 41.83 7.28 12.07
C THR A 78 40.55 8.09 11.93
N LEU A 79 39.44 7.56 12.46
CA LEU A 79 38.11 8.15 12.32
C LEU A 79 37.71 8.95 13.55
N TYR A 80 37.14 10.12 13.32
CA TYR A 80 36.41 10.87 14.34
C TYR A 80 34.91 10.58 14.20
N VAL A 81 34.32 9.96 15.21
CA VAL A 81 32.90 9.59 15.24
C VAL A 81 32.16 10.49 16.23
N MET A 82 31.09 11.14 15.78
CA MET A 82 30.23 11.97 16.63
C MET A 82 28.75 11.76 16.31
N GLU A 83 27.89 11.86 17.33
CA GLU A 83 26.45 11.92 17.15
C GLU A 83 26.03 13.37 16.86
N HIS A 84 25.16 13.57 15.86
CA HIS A 84 24.85 14.89 15.32
C HIS A 84 23.99 15.77 16.24
N ARG A 85 23.15 15.17 17.10
CA ARG A 85 22.18 15.86 17.96
C ARG A 85 22.56 15.88 19.45
N GLY A 86 23.67 15.27 19.84
CA GLY A 86 24.15 15.17 21.22
C GLY A 86 23.48 14.11 22.08
N TYR A 87 22.86 13.08 21.50
CA TYR A 87 22.29 11.97 22.28
C TYR A 87 23.39 11.04 22.81
N THR A 88 23.28 10.64 24.08
CA THR A 88 24.24 9.73 24.72
C THR A 88 23.60 8.42 25.19
N PRO A 89 24.29 7.27 25.06
CA PRO A 89 23.78 6.01 25.59
C PRO A 89 23.51 6.09 27.10
N GLY A 90 22.34 5.63 27.54
CA GLY A 90 21.90 5.70 28.93
C GLY A 90 21.16 6.99 29.30
N GLN A 91 21.07 7.96 28.39
CA GLN A 91 20.26 9.16 28.59
C GLN A 91 18.78 8.81 28.77
N THR A 92 18.10 9.58 29.63
CA THR A 92 16.64 9.50 29.76
C THR A 92 15.98 10.29 28.64
N LEU A 93 15.22 9.59 27.82
CA LEU A 93 14.52 10.16 26.67
C LEU A 93 13.02 10.18 26.95
N SER A 94 12.35 11.27 26.54
CA SER A 94 10.90 11.40 26.66
C SER A 94 10.17 10.56 25.62
N ARG A 95 8.90 10.24 25.88
CA ARG A 95 8.01 9.57 24.93
C ARG A 95 7.99 10.30 23.58
N GLY A 96 8.15 9.57 22.48
CA GLY A 96 8.28 10.13 21.14
C GLY A 96 9.25 9.34 20.26
N ILE A 97 9.54 9.90 19.09
CA ILE A 97 10.50 9.36 18.13
C ILE A 97 11.75 10.24 18.18
N HIS A 98 12.89 9.64 18.54
CA HIS A 98 14.20 10.29 18.54
C HIS A 98 15.03 9.75 17.38
N GLN A 99 15.47 10.63 16.49
CA GLN A 99 16.30 10.26 15.33
C GLN A 99 17.76 10.47 15.70
N LEU A 100 18.55 9.40 15.68
CA LEU A 100 19.97 9.44 15.97
C LEU A 100 20.76 9.33 14.67
N SER A 101 21.82 10.12 14.58
CA SER A 101 22.65 10.23 13.38
C SER A 101 24.10 10.29 13.79
N TYR A 102 24.81 9.19 13.64
CA TYR A 102 26.26 9.14 13.85
C TYR A 102 26.99 9.44 12.55
N ILE A 103 27.93 10.37 12.61
CA ILE A 103 28.76 10.79 11.49
C ILE A 103 30.21 10.45 11.82
N ALA A 104 30.84 9.65 10.98
CA ALA A 104 32.27 9.40 11.00
C ALA A 104 32.95 10.28 9.94
N LYS A 105 34.07 10.90 10.32
CA LYS A 105 34.89 11.72 9.44
C LYS A 105 36.35 11.26 9.53
N ASP A 106 37.02 11.09 8.40
CA ASP A 106 38.46 10.83 8.34
C ASP A 106 39.27 12.14 8.43
N ALA A 107 40.60 12.05 8.29
CA ALA A 107 41.48 13.22 8.37
C ALA A 107 41.40 14.11 7.10
N GLU A 108 41.04 13.51 5.97
CA GLU A 108 41.00 14.09 4.63
C GLU A 108 39.64 14.76 4.34
N GLY A 109 38.65 14.54 5.20
CA GLY A 109 37.33 15.12 5.16
C GLY A 109 36.23 14.27 4.54
N ASN A 110 36.48 13.01 4.17
CA ASN A 110 35.43 12.08 3.74
C ASN A 110 34.57 11.69 4.95
N THR A 111 33.26 11.56 4.71
CA THR A 111 32.29 11.29 5.77
C THR A 111 31.41 10.08 5.47
N ALA A 112 31.07 9.34 6.51
CA ALA A 112 30.07 8.27 6.48
C ALA A 112 29.04 8.49 7.58
N ARG A 113 27.82 7.97 7.38
CA ARG A 113 26.72 8.18 8.32
C ARG A 113 25.96 6.88 8.60
N CYS A 114 25.52 6.72 9.84
CA CYS A 114 24.63 5.66 10.30
C CYS A 114 23.45 6.31 11.03
N ASP A 115 22.24 6.02 10.56
CA ASP A 115 20.99 6.58 11.07
C ASP A 115 20.10 5.47 11.62
N PHE A 116 19.54 5.68 12.81
CA PHE A 116 18.53 4.81 13.40
C PHE A 116 17.60 5.62 14.30
N ARG A 117 16.44 5.04 14.62
CA ARG A 117 15.40 5.70 15.41
C ARG A 117 15.19 4.98 16.74
N ILE A 118 14.98 5.76 17.79
CA ILE A 118 14.54 5.27 19.09
C ILE A 118 13.08 5.68 19.27
N HIS A 119 12.21 4.69 19.38
CA HIS A 119 10.78 4.84 19.60
C HIS A 119 10.46 4.58 21.07
N ILE A 120 10.03 5.63 21.78
CA ILE A 120 9.59 5.51 23.18
C ILE A 120 8.09 5.67 23.21
N LEU A 121 7.40 4.57 23.51
CA LEU A 121 5.96 4.47 23.42
C LEU A 121 5.35 4.06 24.76
N LYS A 122 4.12 4.50 25.00
CA LYS A 122 3.33 4.01 26.16
C LYS A 122 2.96 2.54 25.97
N GLU A 123 2.48 2.23 24.79
CA GLU A 123 2.07 0.90 24.34
C GLU A 123 2.54 0.74 22.91
N PHE A 124 3.05 -0.45 22.59
CA PHE A 124 3.57 -0.76 21.26
C PHE A 124 2.47 -0.81 20.19
N CYS A 125 1.30 -1.30 20.59
CA CYS A 125 0.12 -1.46 19.76
C CYS A 125 -1.09 -0.86 20.48
N PRO A 126 -1.45 0.42 20.23
CA PRO A 126 -2.63 1.00 20.84
C PRO A 126 -3.87 0.26 20.35
N LEU A 127 -4.76 -0.12 21.28
CA LEU A 127 -5.96 -0.86 20.93
C LEU A 127 -6.95 0.04 20.18
N PRO A 128 -7.41 -0.36 18.98
CA PRO A 128 -8.43 0.37 18.23
C PRO A 128 -9.75 0.46 19.00
N ALA A 129 -10.57 1.48 18.70
CA ALA A 129 -11.92 1.55 19.23
C ALA A 129 -12.75 0.33 18.75
N PRO A 130 -13.67 -0.21 19.57
CA PRO A 130 -14.55 -1.30 19.13
C PRO A 130 -15.44 -0.87 17.95
N PRO A 131 -15.90 -1.81 17.12
CA PRO A 131 -16.82 -1.50 16.02
C PRO A 131 -18.16 -0.95 16.56
N VAL A 132 -18.77 -0.04 15.80
CA VAL A 132 -20.11 0.49 16.13
C VAL A 132 -21.10 -0.67 16.09
N ASN A 133 -21.88 -0.83 17.17
CA ASN A 133 -22.81 -1.94 17.39
C ASN A 133 -22.15 -3.34 17.36
N GLY A 134 -20.89 -3.43 17.75
CA GLY A 134 -20.19 -4.69 17.93
C GLY A 134 -19.20 -4.66 19.08
N GLN A 135 -18.42 -5.72 19.19
CA GLN A 135 -17.41 -5.92 20.22
C GLN A 135 -16.09 -6.27 19.57
N ARG A 136 -14.99 -5.92 20.24
CA ARG A 136 -13.64 -6.37 19.88
C ARG A 136 -13.11 -7.27 20.98
N HIS A 137 -12.51 -8.39 20.59
CA HIS A 137 -11.86 -9.31 21.50
C HIS A 137 -10.38 -9.34 21.17
N CYS A 138 -9.52 -8.93 22.10
CA CYS A 138 -8.09 -8.79 21.86
C CYS A 138 -7.28 -9.65 22.83
N SER A 139 -6.16 -10.17 22.36
CA SER A 139 -5.24 -11.01 23.12
C SER A 139 -3.80 -10.69 22.76
N ASP A 140 -2.89 -11.05 23.66
CA ASP A 140 -1.47 -10.76 23.55
C ASP A 140 -0.76 -11.95 22.91
N TRP A 141 0.23 -11.67 22.06
CA TRP A 141 1.01 -12.72 21.39
C TRP A 141 2.46 -12.31 21.17
N GLY A 142 3.29 -13.28 20.79
CA GLY A 142 4.71 -13.09 20.54
C GLY A 142 5.57 -13.02 21.80
N PRO A 143 6.90 -12.80 21.64
CA PRO A 143 7.84 -12.84 22.75
C PRO A 143 7.56 -11.69 23.71
N ASN A 144 7.37 -12.01 24.99
CA ASN A 144 6.99 -11.09 26.07
C ASN A 144 5.63 -10.40 25.88
N GLY A 145 4.71 -10.95 25.07
CA GLY A 145 3.34 -10.41 24.90
C GLY A 145 3.27 -9.03 24.26
N ARG A 146 4.32 -8.64 23.53
CA ARG A 146 4.45 -7.27 22.97
C ARG A 146 3.52 -7.00 21.78
N PHE A 147 3.04 -8.04 21.11
CA PHE A 147 2.17 -7.92 19.95
C PHE A 147 0.72 -8.17 20.34
N LYS A 148 -0.21 -7.59 19.57
CA LYS A 148 -1.65 -7.74 19.83
C LYS A 148 -2.35 -8.37 18.65
N VAL A 149 -3.33 -9.22 18.93
CA VAL A 149 -4.26 -9.77 17.95
C VAL A 149 -5.67 -9.48 18.41
N CYS A 150 -6.54 -9.02 17.51
CA CYS A 150 -7.93 -8.75 17.80
C CYS A 150 -8.84 -9.45 16.79
N SER A 151 -9.95 -9.99 17.27
CA SER A 151 -11.11 -10.36 16.46
C SER A 151 -12.27 -9.41 16.77
N ILE A 152 -13.19 -9.28 15.82
CA ILE A 152 -14.37 -8.42 15.95
C ILE A 152 -15.64 -9.23 15.74
N THR A 153 -16.68 -8.89 16.48
CA THR A 153 -18.00 -9.52 16.40
C THR A 153 -19.09 -8.45 16.43
N CYS A 154 -20.21 -8.71 15.77
CA CYS A 154 -21.38 -7.84 15.86
C CYS A 154 -22.29 -8.25 17.01
N ASN A 155 -23.06 -7.30 17.53
CA ASN A 155 -24.14 -7.59 18.47
C ASN A 155 -25.25 -8.41 17.79
N SER A 156 -26.14 -9.01 18.60
CA SER A 156 -27.23 -9.88 18.11
C SER A 156 -28.03 -9.23 16.97
N ASN A 157 -28.33 -10.01 15.93
CA ASN A 157 -29.08 -9.61 14.73
C ASN A 157 -28.43 -8.55 13.82
N LEU A 158 -27.14 -8.25 14.01
CA LEU A 158 -26.39 -7.33 13.14
C LEU A 158 -25.28 -8.07 12.41
N GLU A 159 -24.85 -7.51 11.28
CA GLU A 159 -23.75 -8.02 10.49
C GLU A 159 -22.90 -6.86 9.96
N PHE A 160 -21.64 -7.15 9.63
CA PHE A 160 -20.73 -6.16 9.09
C PHE A 160 -21.21 -5.70 7.71
N SER A 161 -21.11 -4.39 7.45
CA SER A 161 -21.49 -3.79 6.15
C SER A 161 -20.60 -4.20 4.98
N GLN A 162 -19.46 -4.84 5.27
CA GLN A 162 -18.42 -5.20 4.33
C GLN A 162 -17.73 -6.49 4.78
N PRO A 163 -17.05 -7.22 3.88
CA PRO A 163 -16.22 -8.35 4.28
C PRO A 163 -15.13 -7.91 5.26
N VAL A 164 -14.98 -8.66 6.35
CA VAL A 164 -13.99 -8.39 7.40
C VAL A 164 -12.96 -9.51 7.47
N ALA A 165 -11.75 -9.17 7.95
CA ALA A 165 -10.73 -10.17 8.22
C ALA A 165 -11.10 -10.99 9.46
N LYS A 166 -10.64 -12.25 9.53
CA LYS A 166 -10.84 -13.11 10.70
C LYS A 166 -10.14 -12.57 11.95
N PHE A 167 -8.96 -11.99 11.74
CA PHE A 167 -8.13 -11.42 12.80
C PHE A 167 -7.38 -10.20 12.27
N TYR A 168 -7.14 -9.26 13.18
CA TYR A 168 -6.33 -8.08 12.99
C TYR A 168 -5.11 -8.20 13.91
N THR A 169 -3.92 -7.87 13.41
CA THR A 169 -2.67 -8.08 14.14
C THR A 169 -1.81 -6.82 14.11
N CYS A 170 -1.19 -6.49 15.23
CA CYS A 170 -0.15 -5.48 15.30
C CYS A 170 1.17 -6.13 15.72
N GLY A 171 2.15 -6.11 14.81
CA GLY A 171 3.46 -6.74 14.93
C GLY A 171 4.57 -5.75 15.25
N ALA A 172 5.83 -6.11 14.93
CA ALA A 172 7.06 -5.36 15.23
C ALA A 172 7.15 -3.97 14.61
N GLU A 173 6.32 -3.70 13.62
CA GLU A 173 6.12 -2.43 12.96
C GLU A 173 5.23 -1.45 13.75
N GLY A 174 4.58 -1.89 14.83
CA GLY A 174 3.66 -1.07 15.64
C GLY A 174 2.40 -0.64 14.87
N THR A 175 2.12 -1.27 13.73
CA THR A 175 1.02 -0.95 12.83
C THR A 175 0.04 -2.11 12.78
N TRP A 176 -1.26 -1.79 12.77
CA TRP A 176 -2.30 -2.80 12.67
C TRP A 176 -2.54 -3.22 11.21
N HIS A 177 -2.59 -4.54 11.00
CA HIS A 177 -2.89 -5.18 9.73
C HIS A 177 -4.16 -6.03 9.82
N PRO A 178 -4.97 -6.12 8.74
CA PRO A 178 -4.87 -5.35 7.50
C PRO A 178 -5.15 -3.85 7.71
N PRO A 179 -4.57 -2.95 6.90
CA PRO A 179 -4.77 -1.51 7.04
C PRO A 179 -6.22 -1.12 6.75
N SER A 180 -6.79 -0.24 7.56
CA SER A 180 -8.06 0.43 7.25
C SER A 180 -7.81 1.45 6.14
N GLY A 181 -8.63 1.46 5.10
CA GLY A 181 -8.39 2.20 3.85
C GLY A 181 -8.16 3.71 3.94
N HIS A 182 -8.22 4.34 5.12
CA HIS A 182 -7.94 5.76 5.31
C HIS A 182 -7.29 6.04 6.69
N GLY A 183 -5.98 6.28 6.71
CA GLY A 183 -5.25 6.80 7.88
C GLY A 183 -4.31 5.81 8.56
N SER A 184 -3.43 6.33 9.42
CA SER A 184 -2.47 5.54 10.21
C SER A 184 -3.11 4.73 11.34
N ASN A 185 -4.39 4.97 11.65
CA ASN A 185 -5.10 4.30 12.74
C ASN A 185 -6.15 3.34 12.19
N LEU A 186 -6.12 2.10 12.68
CA LEU A 186 -7.12 1.09 12.34
C LEU A 186 -8.50 1.49 12.87
N VAL A 187 -9.48 1.48 11.99
CA VAL A 187 -10.90 1.61 12.30
C VAL A 187 -11.61 0.33 11.85
N PHE A 188 -12.31 -0.31 12.78
CA PHE A 188 -13.09 -1.50 12.47
C PHE A 188 -14.38 -1.15 11.72
N PRO A 189 -14.83 -2.00 10.78
CA PRO A 189 -16.10 -1.80 10.09
C PRO A 189 -17.30 -1.83 11.05
N ALA A 190 -18.30 -1.00 10.75
CA ALA A 190 -19.51 -0.91 11.55
C ALA A 190 -20.46 -2.10 11.30
N CYS A 191 -21.22 -2.44 12.33
CA CYS A 191 -22.30 -3.42 12.26
C CYS A 191 -23.64 -2.74 11.98
N SER A 192 -24.41 -3.31 11.07
CA SER A 192 -25.73 -2.81 10.66
C SER A 192 -26.74 -3.95 10.54
N ALA A 193 -28.02 -3.60 10.50
CA ALA A 193 -29.08 -4.60 10.36
C ALA A 193 -28.98 -5.30 9.01
N ARG A 194 -28.89 -6.63 9.02
CA ARG A 194 -28.87 -7.42 7.80
C ARG A 194 -30.28 -7.54 7.24
N LYS A 195 -30.44 -7.28 5.93
CA LYS A 195 -31.56 -7.78 5.14
C LYS A 195 -31.02 -8.80 4.14
N SER A 196 -31.73 -9.91 3.94
CA SER A 196 -31.37 -10.87 2.91
C SER A 196 -31.33 -10.17 1.56
N ALA A 197 -30.27 -10.42 0.78
CA ALA A 197 -30.16 -9.90 -0.58
C ALA A 197 -31.37 -10.39 -1.39
N GLN A 198 -32.19 -9.48 -1.88
CA GLN A 198 -33.28 -9.81 -2.80
C GLN A 198 -32.68 -9.99 -4.19
N LYS A 199 -32.96 -11.13 -4.84
CA LYS A 199 -32.63 -11.31 -6.25
C LYS A 199 -33.62 -10.50 -7.07
N ILE A 200 -33.14 -9.53 -7.83
CA ILE A 200 -34.00 -8.76 -8.74
C ILE A 200 -33.90 -9.38 -10.13
N PHE A 201 -35.03 -9.84 -10.67
CA PHE A 201 -35.13 -10.27 -12.05
C PHE A 201 -35.48 -9.05 -12.91
N LYS A 202 -34.69 -8.83 -13.96
CA LYS A 202 -34.87 -7.73 -14.89
C LYS A 202 -35.15 -8.27 -16.29
N ILE A 203 -36.22 -7.77 -16.91
CA ILE A 203 -36.63 -8.13 -18.27
C ILE A 203 -36.76 -6.84 -19.08
N ASP A 204 -36.07 -6.79 -20.22
CA ASP A 204 -36.19 -5.71 -21.18
C ASP A 204 -36.84 -6.25 -22.46
N MET A 205 -37.97 -5.66 -22.87
CA MET A 205 -38.75 -6.08 -24.04
C MET A 205 -39.07 -4.89 -24.94
N ASN A 206 -39.05 -5.15 -26.25
CA ASN A 206 -39.32 -4.16 -27.27
C ASN A 206 -40.60 -4.56 -28.03
N PHE A 207 -41.62 -3.70 -27.98
CA PHE A 207 -42.89 -3.90 -28.68
C PHE A 207 -42.98 -2.95 -29.88
N PRO A 208 -42.78 -3.45 -31.11
CA PRO A 208 -43.06 -2.68 -32.32
C PRO A 208 -44.57 -2.46 -32.42
N SER A 209 -44.99 -1.21 -32.60
CA SER A 209 -46.40 -0.84 -32.75
C SER A 209 -46.58 0.00 -34.00
N SER A 210 -47.70 -0.23 -34.70
CA SER A 210 -48.17 0.64 -35.77
C SER A 210 -48.89 1.89 -35.24
N VAL A 211 -49.09 2.00 -33.91
CA VAL A 211 -49.79 3.11 -33.25
C VAL A 211 -48.76 4.04 -32.61
N VAL A 212 -48.95 5.35 -32.81
CA VAL A 212 -48.12 6.42 -32.22
C VAL A 212 -48.04 6.26 -30.70
N CYS A 213 -46.83 6.39 -30.16
CA CYS A 213 -46.57 6.35 -28.74
C CYS A 213 -47.26 7.51 -28.03
N SER A 214 -48.33 7.19 -27.28
CA SER A 214 -49.07 8.14 -26.46
C SER A 214 -48.91 7.82 -24.98
N GLU A 215 -49.03 8.83 -24.11
CA GLU A 215 -49.01 8.63 -22.65
C GLU A 215 -50.13 7.69 -22.18
N SER A 216 -51.30 7.75 -22.83
CA SER A 216 -52.40 6.80 -22.60
C SER A 216 -52.00 5.37 -22.99
N GLY A 217 -51.35 5.19 -24.14
CA GLY A 217 -50.84 3.90 -24.60
C GLY A 217 -49.80 3.31 -23.64
N LYS A 218 -48.87 4.13 -23.14
CA LYS A 218 -47.89 3.71 -22.12
C LYS A 218 -48.56 3.21 -20.85
N LYS A 219 -49.54 3.96 -20.31
CA LYS A 219 -50.28 3.58 -19.09
C LYS A 219 -51.08 2.29 -19.28
N ILE A 220 -51.75 2.13 -20.42
CA ILE A 220 -52.50 0.91 -20.74
C ILE A 220 -51.54 -0.28 -20.83
N LEU A 221 -50.42 -0.13 -21.54
CA LEU A 221 -49.43 -1.19 -21.68
C LEU A 221 -48.82 -1.57 -20.33
N GLN A 222 -48.45 -0.57 -19.52
CA GLN A 222 -47.95 -0.78 -18.16
C GLN A 222 -48.95 -1.59 -17.33
N SER A 223 -50.21 -1.14 -17.24
CA SER A 223 -51.24 -1.81 -16.46
C SER A 223 -51.53 -3.24 -16.95
N ARG A 224 -51.52 -3.47 -18.28
CA ARG A 224 -51.76 -4.79 -18.84
C ARG A 224 -50.62 -5.76 -18.51
N ILE A 225 -49.38 -5.28 -18.56
CA ILE A 225 -48.19 -6.07 -18.20
C ILE A 225 -48.18 -6.38 -16.70
N GLU A 226 -48.48 -5.40 -15.84
CA GLU A 226 -48.60 -5.62 -14.39
C GLU A 226 -49.65 -6.70 -14.08
N ASN A 227 -50.85 -6.61 -14.66
CA ASN A 227 -51.92 -7.59 -14.45
C ASN A 227 -51.53 -9.00 -14.94
N ASN A 228 -50.92 -9.11 -16.13
CA ASN A 228 -50.48 -10.40 -16.67
C ASN A 228 -49.37 -11.02 -15.81
N LEU A 229 -48.41 -10.23 -15.34
CA LEU A 229 -47.34 -10.71 -14.46
C LEU A 229 -47.89 -11.20 -13.12
N LEU A 230 -48.87 -10.50 -12.55
CA LEU A 230 -49.53 -10.94 -11.32
C LEU A 230 -50.30 -12.25 -11.53
N GLN A 231 -50.91 -12.45 -12.69
CA GLN A 231 -51.55 -13.72 -13.06
C GLN A 231 -50.53 -14.86 -13.17
N VAL A 232 -49.42 -14.64 -13.88
CA VAL A 232 -48.33 -15.62 -13.98
C VAL A 232 -47.74 -15.93 -12.59
N ASN A 233 -47.58 -14.91 -11.74
CA ASN A 233 -47.08 -15.11 -10.38
C ASN A 233 -48.02 -15.98 -9.52
N ARG A 234 -49.33 -15.94 -9.73
CA ARG A 234 -50.28 -16.82 -9.01
C ARG A 234 -50.06 -18.30 -9.34
N GLU A 235 -49.77 -18.61 -10.59
CA GLU A 235 -49.58 -20.00 -11.06
C GLU A 235 -48.14 -20.50 -10.78
N TRP A 236 -47.14 -19.66 -11.05
CA TRP A 236 -45.73 -20.07 -11.10
C TRP A 236 -44.87 -19.56 -9.93
N ARG A 237 -45.42 -18.72 -9.04
CA ARG A 237 -44.71 -18.15 -7.87
C ARG A 237 -43.34 -17.54 -8.21
N ILE A 238 -43.32 -16.68 -9.23
CA ILE A 238 -42.09 -16.06 -9.74
C ILE A 238 -41.52 -14.98 -8.79
N CYS A 239 -42.36 -14.36 -7.96
CA CYS A 239 -41.95 -13.30 -7.04
C CYS A 239 -41.48 -13.87 -5.68
N SER A 240 -40.67 -13.09 -4.96
CA SER A 240 -40.14 -13.45 -3.64
C SER A 240 -41.19 -13.44 -2.52
N ASP A 241 -42.38 -12.88 -2.76
CA ASP A 241 -43.44 -12.81 -1.75
C ASP A 241 -44.19 -14.14 -1.61
N ASN A 242 -44.47 -14.53 -0.37
CA ASN A 242 -45.21 -15.77 -0.08
C ASN A 242 -46.74 -15.64 -0.26
N THR A 243 -47.25 -14.43 -0.52
CA THR A 243 -48.69 -14.17 -0.69
C THR A 243 -49.09 -14.29 -2.17
N PRO A 244 -50.02 -15.20 -2.53
CA PRO A 244 -50.48 -15.36 -3.91
C PRO A 244 -51.10 -14.07 -4.46
N GLY A 245 -50.61 -13.61 -5.61
CA GLY A 245 -51.19 -12.46 -6.32
C GLY A 245 -50.70 -11.08 -5.88
N ILE A 246 -49.70 -11.00 -5.01
CA ILE A 246 -48.98 -9.77 -4.67
C ILE A 246 -47.50 -9.97 -5.03
N CYS A 247 -46.89 -8.93 -5.62
CA CYS A 247 -45.47 -8.89 -5.93
C CYS A 247 -44.91 -7.53 -5.51
N SER A 248 -44.52 -7.42 -4.25
CA SER A 248 -44.01 -6.21 -3.62
C SER A 248 -42.70 -5.81 -4.29
N GLY A 249 -42.66 -4.61 -4.85
CA GLY A 249 -41.50 -4.12 -5.59
C GLY A 249 -41.49 -4.49 -7.08
N LEU A 250 -42.60 -5.00 -7.64
CA LEU A 250 -42.80 -5.01 -9.10
C LEU A 250 -42.78 -3.57 -9.63
N LYS A 251 -41.88 -3.31 -10.57
CA LYS A 251 -41.78 -2.05 -11.30
C LYS A 251 -41.84 -2.35 -12.79
N VAL A 252 -42.80 -1.74 -13.46
CA VAL A 252 -42.91 -1.80 -14.92
C VAL A 252 -42.74 -0.37 -15.45
N LYS A 253 -41.70 -0.14 -16.23
CA LYS A 253 -41.43 1.13 -16.87
C LYS A 253 -41.60 0.99 -18.36
N VAL A 254 -42.47 1.82 -18.94
CA VAL A 254 -42.73 1.84 -20.39
C VAL A 254 -42.22 3.17 -20.95
N ASN A 255 -41.20 3.09 -21.79
CA ASN A 255 -40.64 4.22 -22.53
C ASN A 255 -40.90 4.05 -24.02
N CYS A 256 -40.66 5.10 -24.80
CA CYS A 256 -40.70 5.02 -26.25
C CYS A 256 -39.37 5.43 -26.84
N LYS A 257 -38.95 4.72 -27.89
CA LYS A 257 -37.79 5.04 -28.70
C LYS A 257 -38.20 5.04 -30.16
N GLN A 258 -37.55 5.88 -30.96
CA GLN A 258 -37.68 5.78 -32.42
C GLN A 258 -36.83 4.61 -32.90
N ALA A 259 -37.39 3.74 -33.74
CA ALA A 259 -36.63 2.69 -34.38
C ALA A 259 -35.63 3.32 -35.38
N PRO A 260 -34.43 2.72 -35.57
CA PRO A 260 -33.49 3.20 -36.57
C PRO A 260 -34.13 3.18 -37.96
N ALA A 261 -34.07 4.31 -38.67
CA ALA A 261 -34.77 4.54 -39.92
C ALA A 261 -34.38 3.52 -41.01
N LYS A 262 -35.34 2.72 -41.47
CA LYS A 262 -35.26 2.05 -42.77
C LYS A 262 -36.03 2.89 -43.79
N ARG A 263 -35.42 3.12 -44.96
CA ARG A 263 -35.99 3.86 -46.10
C ARG A 263 -37.26 3.18 -46.62
N GLN A 264 -38.42 3.57 -46.10
CA GLN A 264 -39.76 3.66 -46.70
C GLN A 264 -40.79 3.71 -45.56
N LEU A 265 -41.87 4.47 -45.76
CA LEU A 265 -42.80 4.99 -44.76
C LEU A 265 -43.30 3.95 -43.74
N GLU A 266 -43.23 4.29 -42.46
CA GLU A 266 -44.35 4.42 -41.49
C GLU A 266 -43.76 4.80 -40.14
N ASN A 267 -44.53 5.47 -39.29
CA ASN A 267 -44.11 5.96 -37.97
C ASN A 267 -43.64 4.79 -37.08
N ASN A 268 -42.34 4.46 -37.12
CA ASN A 268 -41.82 3.23 -36.51
C ASN A 268 -41.36 3.51 -35.06
N GLU A 269 -42.32 3.91 -34.23
CA GLU A 269 -42.11 4.10 -32.80
C GLU A 269 -42.18 2.76 -32.06
N LEU A 270 -41.22 2.55 -31.16
CA LEU A 270 -41.04 1.32 -30.40
C LEU A 270 -41.35 1.59 -28.94
N TYR A 271 -42.23 0.78 -28.34
CA TYR A 271 -42.38 0.75 -26.89
C TYR A 271 -41.26 -0.12 -26.29
N VAL A 272 -40.47 0.47 -25.39
CA VAL A 272 -39.43 -0.21 -24.63
C VAL A 272 -39.94 -0.41 -23.21
N VAL A 273 -40.10 -1.66 -22.81
CA VAL A 273 -40.60 -2.03 -21.49
C VAL A 273 -39.45 -2.61 -20.68
N GLU A 274 -39.21 -2.03 -19.51
CA GLU A 274 -38.26 -2.52 -18.51
C GLU A 274 -39.08 -2.99 -17.30
N ILE A 275 -38.90 -4.26 -16.93
CA ILE A 275 -39.63 -4.91 -15.85
C ILE A 275 -38.63 -5.35 -14.81
N GLU A 276 -38.84 -4.98 -13.55
CA GLU A 276 -38.00 -5.35 -12.43
C GLU A 276 -38.88 -5.87 -11.29
N PHE A 277 -38.60 -7.06 -10.78
CA PHE A 277 -39.27 -7.59 -9.59
C PHE A 277 -38.33 -8.47 -8.76
N PRO A 278 -38.50 -8.52 -7.43
CA PRO A 278 -37.77 -9.46 -6.60
C PRO A 278 -38.27 -10.88 -6.88
N ALA A 279 -37.41 -11.74 -7.41
CA ALA A 279 -37.73 -13.10 -7.79
C ALA A 279 -37.22 -14.10 -6.75
N ASN A 280 -37.95 -15.21 -6.61
CA ASN A 280 -37.50 -16.32 -5.78
C ASN A 280 -36.44 -17.16 -6.52
N LYS A 281 -35.72 -18.01 -5.78
CA LYS A 281 -34.53 -18.71 -6.28
C LYS A 281 -34.79 -19.66 -7.44
#